data_AF-A0A7U3USV5-F1
#
_entry.id   AF-A0A7U3USV5-F1
#
_cell.length_a   1.000
_cell.length_b   1.000
_cell.length_c   1.000
_cell.angle_alpha   90.00
_cell.angle_beta   90.00
_cell.angle_gamma   90.00
#
_symmetry.space_group_name_H-M   'P 1'
#
loop_
_entity.id
_entity.type
_entity.pdbx_description
1 polymer ?
#
loop_
_entity_poly.entity_id
_entity_poly.type
_entity_poly.pdbx_seq_one_letter_code
_entity_poly.pdbx_strand_id
1 'polypeptide(L)'
;MDPDFLVGKRIRDHRQQRGRSQAVVAGLCGITEDYLSRIERGVKTPTLHVLIKISRELRVPVAVLVGDTSPAEPPPSSTPPMAKEVTQALLVGSTVTASAPAPAALRERVNAAWSIWQRSPQRFTEAAVVLPSLIADTEAALHTSYTEAECGALREAQRCAADLYFLLRSYCRRAGRTDLSLLVADRGRKAAEAADDPIRIAAATWNLGHILLGTDEPEEAADVVLRGLDRLGEPRTVEATAMAGALERVCQTSGPVSLSVVTEGDVIQGGCGGVGG
;
A
#
# COMPACT_ATOMS: atom_id res chain seq x y z
N MET A 1 -20.12 -23.77 32.50
CA MET A 1 -19.65 -22.43 32.93
C MET A 1 -20.25 -21.44 31.95
N ASP A 2 -20.89 -20.39 32.44
CA ASP A 2 -21.62 -19.43 31.59
C ASP A 2 -20.64 -18.74 30.60
N PRO A 3 -20.90 -18.74 29.28
CA PRO A 3 -20.07 -18.07 28.28
C PRO A 3 -19.75 -16.62 28.62
N ASP A 4 -20.70 -15.88 29.21
CA ASP A 4 -20.54 -14.46 29.52
C ASP A 4 -19.54 -14.21 30.65
N PHE A 5 -19.47 -15.15 31.61
CA PHE A 5 -18.48 -15.13 32.68
C PHE A 5 -17.05 -15.27 32.14
N LEU A 6 -16.86 -16.06 31.08
CA LEU A 6 -15.56 -16.27 30.45
C LEU A 6 -15.11 -15.04 29.66
N VAL A 7 -16.03 -14.33 28.99
CA VAL A 7 -15.72 -13.08 28.26
C VAL A 7 -15.29 -11.98 29.23
N GLY A 8 -16.06 -11.77 30.30
CA GLY A 8 -15.76 -10.77 31.33
C GLY A 8 -14.37 -10.98 31.96
N LYS A 9 -14.05 -12.23 32.29
CA LYS A 9 -12.74 -12.58 32.85
C LYS A 9 -11.58 -12.27 31.89
N ARG A 10 -11.69 -12.62 30.60
CA ARG A 10 -10.63 -12.34 29.60
C ARG A 10 -10.42 -10.85 29.38
N ILE A 11 -11.50 -10.05 29.37
CA ILE A 11 -11.40 -8.58 29.32
C ILE A 11 -10.58 -8.07 30.51
N ARG A 12 -10.89 -8.54 31.72
CA ARG A 12 -10.17 -8.17 32.94
C ARG A 12 -8.69 -8.53 32.86
N ASP A 13 -8.38 -9.76 32.46
CA ASP A 13 -7.01 -10.28 32.40
C ASP A 13 -6.15 -9.44 31.44
N HIS A 14 -6.66 -9.16 30.23
CA HIS A 14 -5.95 -8.34 29.23
C HIS A 14 -5.82 -6.87 29.62
N ARG A 15 -6.79 -6.32 30.35
CA ARG A 15 -6.70 -4.97 30.91
C ARG A 15 -5.61 -4.90 31.97
N GLN A 16 -5.56 -5.88 32.87
CA GLN A 16 -4.57 -5.94 33.96
C GLN A 16 -3.15 -6.15 33.44
N GLN A 17 -2.96 -7.03 32.45
CA GLN A 17 -1.67 -7.23 31.79
C GLN A 17 -1.07 -5.94 31.20
N ARG A 18 -1.92 -4.97 30.84
CA ARG A 18 -1.52 -3.66 30.30
C ARG A 18 -1.48 -2.54 31.33
N GLY A 19 -1.70 -2.86 32.61
CA GLY A 19 -1.67 -1.86 33.69
C GLY A 19 -2.76 -0.78 33.60
N ARG A 20 -3.86 -1.03 32.88
CA ARG A 20 -4.93 -0.05 32.68
C ARG A 20 -6.00 -0.17 33.78
N SER A 21 -6.50 0.95 34.28
CA SER A 21 -7.65 0.96 35.22
C SER A 21 -8.98 0.75 34.49
N GLN A 22 -10.03 0.34 35.23
CA GLN A 22 -11.38 0.24 34.66
C GLN A 22 -11.89 1.61 34.20
N ALA A 23 -11.71 2.66 35.01
CA ALA A 23 -12.04 4.03 34.63
C ALA A 23 -11.45 4.46 33.27
N VAL A 24 -10.17 4.18 33.03
CA VAL A 24 -9.49 4.56 31.78
C VAL A 24 -10.08 3.84 30.57
N VAL A 25 -10.21 2.51 30.64
CA VAL A 25 -10.74 1.72 29.51
C VAL A 25 -12.21 2.05 29.26
N ALA A 26 -13.00 2.23 30.32
CA ALA A 26 -14.40 2.60 30.22
C ALA A 26 -14.56 3.97 29.53
N GLY A 27 -13.79 4.98 29.94
CA GLY A 27 -13.78 6.30 29.34
C GLY A 27 -13.46 6.25 27.84
N LEU A 28 -12.41 5.52 27.45
CA LEU A 28 -12.00 5.38 26.04
C LEU A 28 -13.02 4.60 25.20
N CYS A 29 -13.77 3.67 25.82
CA CYS A 29 -14.86 2.95 25.16
C CYS A 29 -16.18 3.75 25.13
N GLY A 30 -16.25 4.91 25.79
CA GLY A 30 -17.49 5.69 25.93
C GLY A 30 -18.56 4.96 26.72
N ILE A 31 -18.15 4.23 27.78
CA ILE A 31 -19.03 3.55 28.73
C ILE A 31 -18.68 3.95 30.17
N THR A 32 -19.59 3.72 31.10
CA THR A 32 -19.33 3.98 32.53
C THR A 32 -18.41 2.92 33.13
N GLU A 33 -17.57 3.31 34.10
CA GLU A 33 -16.72 2.38 34.87
C GLU A 33 -17.52 1.25 35.53
N ASP A 34 -18.68 1.56 36.11
CA ASP A 34 -19.57 0.56 36.71
C ASP A 34 -20.04 -0.49 35.69
N TYR A 35 -20.36 -0.06 34.47
CA TYR A 35 -20.78 -0.98 33.41
C TYR A 35 -19.65 -1.93 33.01
N LEU A 36 -18.42 -1.42 32.86
CA LEU A 36 -17.24 -2.27 32.61
C LEU A 36 -16.98 -3.23 33.80
N SER A 37 -17.11 -2.77 35.04
CA SER A 37 -16.99 -3.60 36.24
C SER A 37 -18.04 -4.72 36.30
N ARG A 38 -19.27 -4.47 35.87
CA ARG A 38 -20.32 -5.50 35.76
C ARG A 38 -20.03 -6.49 34.64
N ILE A 39 -19.47 -6.04 33.51
CA ILE A 39 -19.01 -6.91 32.43
C ILE A 39 -17.88 -7.83 32.90
N GLU A 40 -16.83 -7.28 33.52
CA GLU A 40 -15.66 -8.05 33.98
C GLU A 40 -16.00 -9.11 35.03
N ARG A 41 -17.09 -8.93 35.78
CA ARG A 41 -17.62 -9.90 36.76
C ARG A 41 -18.59 -10.92 36.16
N GLY A 42 -18.92 -10.83 34.88
CA GLY A 42 -19.92 -11.67 34.23
C GLY A 42 -21.36 -11.36 34.63
N VAL A 43 -21.61 -10.20 35.25
CA VAL A 43 -22.96 -9.76 35.66
C VAL A 43 -23.74 -9.15 34.49
N LYS A 44 -23.02 -8.64 33.48
CA LYS A 44 -23.60 -8.05 32.28
C LYS A 44 -22.87 -8.53 31.03
N THR A 45 -23.66 -8.93 30.03
CA THR A 45 -23.17 -9.20 28.68
C THR A 45 -22.99 -7.87 27.94
N PRO A 46 -21.79 -7.56 27.42
CA PRO A 46 -21.60 -6.39 26.58
C PRO A 46 -22.32 -6.58 25.24
N THR A 47 -22.80 -5.49 24.65
CA THR A 47 -23.22 -5.54 23.23
C THR A 47 -22.00 -5.77 22.35
N LEU A 48 -22.21 -6.31 21.13
CA LEU A 48 -21.13 -6.50 20.16
C LEU A 48 -20.35 -5.19 19.89
N HIS A 49 -21.05 -4.06 19.82
CA HIS A 49 -20.43 -2.74 19.65
C HIS A 49 -19.47 -2.38 20.80
N VAL A 50 -19.91 -2.59 22.05
CA VAL A 50 -19.07 -2.35 23.24
C VAL A 50 -17.88 -3.31 23.26
N LEU A 51 -18.11 -4.57 22.91
CA LEU A 51 -17.05 -5.58 22.85
C LEU A 51 -15.99 -5.24 21.79
N ILE A 52 -16.38 -4.73 20.62
CA ILE A 52 -15.47 -4.25 19.57
C ILE A 52 -14.66 -3.05 20.07
N LYS A 53 -15.28 -2.09 20.76
CA LYS A 53 -14.56 -0.95 21.35
C LYS A 53 -13.52 -1.39 22.38
N ILE A 54 -13.90 -2.28 23.29
CA ILE A 54 -13.00 -2.86 24.29
C ILE A 54 -11.85 -3.63 23.61
N SER A 55 -12.16 -4.40 22.57
CA SER A 55 -11.17 -5.14 21.76
C SER A 55 -10.14 -4.20 21.12
N ARG A 56 -10.59 -3.08 20.52
CA ARG A 56 -9.70 -2.07 19.92
C ARG A 56 -8.83 -1.38 20.97
N GLU A 57 -9.44 -0.95 22.07
CA GLU A 57 -8.72 -0.28 23.16
C GLU A 57 -7.67 -1.19 23.78
N LEU A 58 -8.04 -2.45 24.05
CA LEU A 58 -7.11 -3.44 24.56
C LEU A 58 -6.18 -4.00 23.49
N ARG A 59 -6.30 -3.65 22.20
CA ARG A 59 -5.50 -4.24 21.10
C ARG A 59 -5.48 -5.77 21.13
N VAL A 60 -6.65 -6.39 21.28
CA VAL A 60 -6.83 -7.85 21.27
C VAL A 60 -8.01 -8.19 20.35
N PRO A 61 -7.90 -9.18 19.43
CA PRO A 61 -9.03 -9.57 18.57
C PRO A 61 -10.27 -9.99 19.37
N VAL A 62 -11.47 -9.65 18.89
CA VAL A 62 -12.74 -10.03 19.54
C VAL A 62 -12.83 -11.55 19.77
N ALA A 63 -12.34 -12.36 18.82
CA ALA A 63 -12.31 -13.82 18.92
C ALA A 63 -11.61 -14.32 20.19
N VAL A 64 -10.49 -13.69 20.55
CA VAL A 64 -9.74 -14.02 21.78
C VAL A 64 -10.55 -13.69 23.04
N LEU A 65 -11.28 -12.56 23.04
CA LEU A 65 -12.15 -12.19 24.17
C LEU A 65 -13.33 -13.16 24.33
N VAL A 66 -13.90 -13.63 23.22
CA VAL A 66 -15.03 -14.58 23.24
C VAL A 66 -14.56 -16.01 23.55
N GLY A 67 -13.28 -16.31 23.39
CA GLY A 67 -12.69 -17.59 23.80
C GLY A 67 -12.39 -18.55 22.68
N ASP A 68 -12.34 -18.05 21.45
CA ASP A 68 -11.84 -18.80 20.33
C ASP A 68 -10.31 -18.84 20.43
N THR A 69 -9.79 -19.89 21.08
CA THR A 69 -8.35 -20.17 21.24
C THR A 69 -7.84 -21.14 20.19
N SER A 70 -8.57 -21.36 19.10
CA SER A 70 -7.91 -21.85 17.89
C SER A 70 -6.78 -20.86 17.58
N PRO A 71 -5.55 -21.29 17.23
CA PRO A 71 -4.58 -20.37 16.63
C PRO A 71 -5.37 -19.67 15.55
N ALA A 72 -5.56 -18.36 15.68
CA ALA A 72 -6.39 -17.63 14.74
C ALA A 72 -5.79 -17.93 13.37
N GLU A 73 -6.42 -18.84 12.62
CA GLU A 73 -6.25 -18.84 11.19
C GLU A 73 -6.62 -17.40 10.85
N PRO A 74 -5.65 -16.62 10.35
CA PRO A 74 -5.92 -15.23 10.03
C PRO A 74 -7.22 -15.26 9.20
N PRO A 75 -8.18 -14.35 9.47
CA PRO A 75 -9.43 -14.32 8.71
C PRO A 75 -9.05 -14.50 7.24
N PRO A 76 -9.73 -15.39 6.47
CA PRO A 76 -9.28 -15.76 5.12
C PRO A 76 -8.88 -14.46 4.45
N SER A 77 -7.56 -14.28 4.27
CA SER A 77 -7.07 -12.96 3.99
C SER A 77 -7.65 -12.63 2.63
N SER A 78 -8.56 -11.66 2.56
CA SER A 78 -9.02 -11.14 1.27
C SER A 78 -7.83 -10.60 0.46
N THR A 79 -6.69 -10.40 1.14
CA THR A 79 -5.33 -10.34 0.61
C THR A 79 -4.97 -11.64 -0.14
N PRO A 80 -4.89 -11.61 -1.47
CA PRO A 80 -4.39 -12.75 -2.23
C PRO A 80 -2.92 -13.02 -1.89
N PRO A 81 -2.49 -14.30 -1.87
CA PRO A 81 -1.10 -14.64 -1.59
C PRO A 81 -0.18 -14.11 -2.69
N MET A 82 1.00 -13.62 -2.29
CA MET A 82 2.01 -13.21 -3.25
C MET A 82 2.60 -14.44 -3.96
N ALA A 83 2.57 -14.44 -5.29
CA ALA A 83 3.24 -15.46 -6.10
C ALA A 83 4.73 -15.55 -5.77
N LYS A 84 5.23 -16.78 -5.60
CA LYS A 84 6.61 -17.06 -5.20
C LYS A 84 7.59 -16.62 -6.27
N GLU A 85 7.20 -16.74 -7.53
CA GLU A 85 7.97 -16.39 -8.73
C GLU A 85 8.23 -14.88 -8.79
N VAL A 86 7.22 -14.07 -8.43
CA VAL A 86 7.38 -12.60 -8.34
C VAL A 86 8.34 -12.24 -7.20
N THR A 87 8.22 -12.92 -6.05
CA THR A 87 9.15 -12.71 -4.92
C THR A 87 10.59 -13.07 -5.32
N GLN A 88 10.78 -14.20 -5.99
CA GLN A 88 12.09 -14.65 -6.46
C GLN A 88 12.69 -13.67 -7.47
N ALA A 89 11.90 -13.21 -8.45
CA ALA A 89 12.34 -12.23 -9.44
C ALA A 89 12.82 -10.93 -8.78
N LEU A 90 12.12 -10.42 -7.76
CA LEU A 90 12.50 -9.19 -7.05
C LEU A 90 13.77 -9.32 -6.21
N LEU A 91 13.92 -10.45 -5.50
CA LEU A 91 14.97 -10.62 -4.49
C LEU A 91 16.27 -11.19 -5.06
N VAL A 92 16.16 -12.13 -6.01
CA VAL A 92 17.30 -12.86 -6.56
C VAL A 92 17.71 -12.31 -7.92
N GLY A 93 16.78 -11.69 -8.65
CA GLY A 93 16.98 -11.33 -10.05
C GLY A 93 16.91 -12.54 -10.97
N SER A 94 16.87 -12.29 -12.28
CA SER A 94 16.93 -13.35 -13.28
C SER A 94 18.38 -13.78 -13.53
N THR A 95 18.66 -15.08 -13.46
CA THR A 95 19.96 -15.65 -13.84
C THR A 95 20.08 -15.91 -15.35
N VAL A 96 18.98 -15.73 -16.09
CA VAL A 96 18.95 -15.94 -17.54
C VAL A 96 19.27 -14.62 -18.23
N THR A 97 20.44 -14.57 -18.87
CA THR A 97 20.85 -13.54 -19.81
C THR A 97 20.02 -13.66 -21.10
N ALA A 98 18.80 -13.16 -21.07
CA ALA A 98 18.06 -12.85 -22.29
C ALA A 98 18.59 -11.54 -22.88
N SER A 99 18.63 -11.43 -24.21
CA SER A 99 18.86 -10.14 -24.88
C SER A 99 17.80 -9.16 -24.39
N ALA A 100 18.23 -8.04 -23.80
CA ALA A 100 17.30 -7.04 -23.29
C ALA A 100 16.38 -6.54 -24.42
N PRO A 101 15.06 -6.41 -24.17
CA PRO A 101 14.15 -5.87 -25.17
C PRO A 101 14.48 -4.39 -25.43
N ALA A 102 14.19 -3.94 -26.65
CA ALA A 102 14.24 -2.52 -26.95
C ALA A 102 13.28 -1.73 -26.02
N PRO A 103 13.61 -0.49 -25.61
CA PRO A 103 12.79 0.27 -24.68
C PRO A 103 11.32 0.43 -25.10
N ALA A 104 11.05 0.54 -26.41
CA ALA A 104 9.68 0.60 -26.94
C ALA A 104 8.89 -0.70 -26.67
N ALA A 105 9.50 -1.86 -26.91
CA ALA A 105 8.87 -3.14 -26.62
C ALA A 105 8.68 -3.35 -25.11
N LEU A 106 9.62 -2.85 -24.29
CA LEU A 106 9.48 -2.86 -22.84
C LEU A 106 8.30 -1.99 -22.39
N ARG A 107 8.15 -0.78 -22.96
CA ARG A 107 7.03 0.13 -22.70
C ARG A 107 5.69 -0.53 -22.97
N GLU A 108 5.55 -1.19 -24.12
CA GLU A 108 4.31 -1.91 -24.49
C GLU A 108 3.94 -2.97 -23.46
N ARG A 109 4.92 -3.75 -22.98
CA ARG A 109 4.70 -4.79 -21.97
C ARG A 109 4.33 -4.23 -20.60
N VAL A 110 4.98 -3.14 -20.18
CA VAL A 110 4.62 -2.42 -18.94
C VAL A 110 3.19 -1.89 -19.03
N ASN A 111 2.81 -1.29 -20.16
CA ASN A 111 1.44 -0.82 -20.39
C ASN A 111 0.42 -1.96 -20.37
N ALA A 112 0.75 -3.12 -20.96
CA ALA A 112 -0.10 -4.31 -20.92
C ALA A 112 -0.31 -4.82 -19.48
N ALA A 113 0.76 -4.85 -18.66
CA ALA A 113 0.67 -5.24 -17.25
C ALA A 113 -0.18 -4.26 -16.42
N TRP A 114 -0.04 -2.95 -16.66
CA TRP A 114 -0.91 -1.93 -16.06
C TRP A 114 -2.38 -2.09 -16.46
N SER A 115 -2.63 -2.41 -17.73
CA SER A 115 -3.96 -2.73 -18.24
C SER A 115 -4.59 -3.91 -17.50
N ILE A 116 -3.85 -5.00 -17.30
CA ILE A 116 -4.31 -6.16 -16.50
C ILE A 116 -4.68 -5.70 -15.09
N TRP A 117 -3.81 -4.94 -14.44
CA TRP A 117 -4.01 -4.48 -13.07
C TRP A 117 -5.25 -3.61 -12.87
N GLN A 118 -5.56 -2.75 -13.85
CA GLN A 118 -6.68 -1.82 -13.79
C GLN A 118 -8.01 -2.45 -14.18
N ARG A 119 -8.01 -3.34 -15.18
CA ARG A 119 -9.24 -3.81 -15.83
C ARG A 119 -9.66 -5.22 -15.44
N SER A 120 -8.72 -6.10 -15.10
CA SER A 120 -9.05 -7.50 -14.85
C SER A 120 -9.63 -7.71 -13.44
N PRO A 121 -10.75 -8.42 -13.29
CA PRO A 121 -11.22 -8.90 -11.99
C PRO A 121 -10.29 -9.97 -11.39
N GLN A 122 -9.49 -10.67 -12.22
CA GLN A 122 -8.45 -11.63 -11.81
C GLN A 122 -7.03 -11.02 -11.85
N ARG A 123 -6.92 -9.70 -11.78
CA ARG A 123 -5.66 -8.93 -11.88
C ARG A 123 -4.48 -9.48 -11.10
N PHE A 124 -4.68 -10.08 -9.93
CA PHE A 124 -3.58 -10.65 -9.14
C PHE A 124 -3.00 -11.90 -9.79
N THR A 125 -3.85 -12.85 -10.15
CA THR A 125 -3.44 -14.09 -10.80
C THR A 125 -2.85 -13.81 -12.19
N GLU A 126 -3.50 -12.94 -12.98
CA GLU A 126 -2.99 -12.58 -14.31
C GLU A 126 -1.68 -11.78 -14.24
N ALA A 127 -1.56 -10.82 -13.33
CA ALA A 127 -0.30 -10.08 -13.15
C ALA A 127 0.82 -11.02 -12.69
N ALA A 128 0.55 -11.96 -11.78
CA ALA A 128 1.54 -12.93 -11.30
C ALA A 128 2.18 -13.76 -12.43
N VAL A 129 1.46 -14.00 -13.52
CA VAL A 129 1.98 -14.72 -14.70
C VAL A 129 2.98 -13.87 -15.49
N VAL A 130 2.71 -12.57 -15.64
CA VAL A 130 3.51 -11.69 -16.52
C VAL A 130 4.65 -10.95 -15.80
N LEU A 131 4.50 -10.69 -14.50
CA LEU A 131 5.45 -9.88 -13.73
C LEU A 131 6.85 -10.49 -13.64
N PRO A 132 7.06 -11.81 -13.44
CA PRO A 132 8.40 -12.37 -13.27
C PRO A 132 9.31 -12.13 -14.48
N SER A 133 8.81 -12.39 -15.70
CA SER A 133 9.58 -12.12 -16.93
C SER A 133 9.74 -10.62 -17.18
N LEU A 134 8.72 -9.81 -16.91
CA LEU A 134 8.80 -8.36 -17.08
C LEU A 134 9.82 -7.71 -16.13
N ILE A 135 9.95 -8.20 -14.89
CA ILE A 135 11.02 -7.79 -13.96
C ILE A 135 12.39 -8.13 -14.57
N ALA A 136 12.57 -9.37 -15.01
CA ALA A 136 13.82 -9.82 -15.62
C ALA A 136 14.24 -8.95 -16.81
N ASP A 137 13.30 -8.68 -17.71
CA ASP A 137 13.55 -7.90 -18.93
C ASP A 137 13.82 -6.43 -18.63
N THR A 138 13.16 -5.87 -17.62
CA THR A 138 13.43 -4.51 -17.15
C THR A 138 14.82 -4.43 -16.55
N GLU A 139 15.18 -5.37 -15.67
CA GLU A 139 16.52 -5.41 -15.08
C GLU A 139 17.60 -5.62 -16.14
N ALA A 140 17.38 -6.48 -17.14
CA ALA A 140 18.30 -6.65 -18.26
C ALA A 140 18.47 -5.36 -19.09
N ALA A 141 17.38 -4.63 -19.35
CA ALA A 141 17.44 -3.34 -20.02
C ALA A 141 18.26 -2.31 -19.22
N LEU A 142 18.09 -2.26 -17.90
CA LEU A 142 18.85 -1.33 -17.04
C LEU A 142 20.34 -1.68 -16.93
N HIS A 143 20.72 -2.95 -17.08
CA HIS A 143 22.12 -3.40 -17.08
C HIS A 143 22.76 -3.40 -18.48
N THR A 144 21.99 -3.08 -19.53
CA THR A 144 22.54 -2.96 -20.88
C THR A 144 23.51 -1.78 -20.93
N SER A 145 24.65 -1.97 -21.61
CA SER A 145 25.61 -0.88 -21.84
C SER A 145 25.09 0.01 -22.95
N TYR A 146 24.77 1.25 -22.63
CA TYR A 146 24.35 2.27 -23.60
C TYR A 146 25.52 3.20 -23.93
N THR A 147 25.65 3.55 -25.20
CA THR A 147 26.56 4.61 -25.64
C THR A 147 25.97 6.00 -25.31
N GLU A 148 26.79 7.05 -25.37
CA GLU A 148 26.30 8.43 -25.18
C GLU A 148 25.20 8.82 -26.20
N ALA A 149 25.28 8.29 -27.41
CA ALA A 149 24.26 8.50 -28.44
C ALA A 149 22.89 7.88 -28.07
N GLU A 150 22.88 6.91 -27.16
CA GLU A 150 21.69 6.16 -26.75
C GLU A 150 21.17 6.59 -25.36
N CYS A 151 21.63 7.73 -24.83
CA CYS A 151 21.12 8.25 -23.55
C CYS A 151 19.59 8.37 -23.52
N GLY A 152 18.95 8.65 -24.66
CA GLY A 152 17.49 8.65 -24.78
C GLY A 152 16.85 7.28 -24.55
N ALA A 153 17.48 6.22 -25.06
CA ALA A 153 17.02 4.84 -24.88
C ALA A 153 17.18 4.38 -23.42
N LEU A 154 18.29 4.74 -22.77
CA LEU A 154 18.48 4.48 -21.34
C LEU A 154 17.42 5.21 -20.49
N ARG A 155 17.17 6.50 -20.75
CA ARG A 155 16.10 7.25 -20.04
C ARG A 155 14.73 6.61 -20.25
N GLU A 156 14.45 6.12 -21.45
CA GLU A 156 13.19 5.44 -21.74
C GLU A 156 13.06 4.11 -20.97
N ALA A 157 14.15 3.33 -20.87
CA ALA A 157 14.20 2.14 -20.04
C ALA A 157 14.00 2.47 -18.55
N GLN A 158 14.60 3.55 -18.05
CA GLN A 158 14.40 4.03 -16.67
C GLN A 158 12.94 4.43 -16.41
N ARG A 159 12.29 5.10 -17.37
CA ARG A 159 10.85 5.39 -17.29
C ARG A 159 10.00 4.12 -17.25
N CYS A 160 10.34 3.10 -18.05
CA CYS A 160 9.65 1.78 -18.01
C CYS A 160 9.83 1.11 -16.65
N ALA A 161 11.05 1.17 -16.10
CA ALA A 161 11.35 0.61 -14.79
C ALA A 161 10.56 1.29 -13.67
N ALA A 162 10.49 2.63 -13.66
CA ALA A 162 9.69 3.39 -12.71
C ALA A 162 8.22 2.93 -12.73
N ASP A 163 7.61 2.88 -13.92
CA ASP A 163 6.20 2.49 -14.08
C ASP A 163 5.95 1.04 -13.65
N LEU A 164 6.85 0.11 -13.95
CA LEU A 164 6.78 -1.27 -13.48
C LEU A 164 6.87 -1.35 -11.95
N TYR A 165 7.82 -0.62 -11.35
CA TYR A 165 8.00 -0.64 -9.91
C TYR A 165 6.81 -0.02 -9.16
N PHE A 166 6.13 0.97 -9.73
CA PHE A 166 4.87 1.51 -9.18
C PHE A 166 3.74 0.48 -9.22
N LEU A 167 3.65 -0.31 -10.29
CA LEU A 167 2.72 -1.44 -10.37
C LEU A 167 3.05 -2.51 -9.31
N LEU A 168 4.32 -2.90 -9.22
CA LEU A 168 4.79 -3.88 -8.24
C LEU A 168 4.57 -3.40 -6.80
N ARG A 169 4.71 -2.09 -6.52
CA ARG A 169 4.40 -1.50 -5.22
C ARG A 169 2.94 -1.73 -4.85
N SER A 170 2.04 -1.49 -5.80
CA SER A 170 0.60 -1.72 -5.65
C SER A 170 0.26 -3.20 -5.45
N TYR A 171 0.90 -4.07 -6.22
CA TYR A 171 0.77 -5.53 -6.12
C TYR A 171 1.24 -6.05 -4.75
N CYS A 172 2.45 -5.69 -4.32
CA CYS A 172 3.04 -6.13 -3.05
C CYS A 172 2.25 -5.61 -1.85
N ARG A 173 1.85 -4.33 -1.86
CA ARG A 173 1.00 -3.74 -0.79
C ARG A 173 -0.27 -4.56 -0.63
N ARG A 174 -0.94 -4.88 -1.75
CA ARG A 174 -2.24 -5.54 -1.72
C ARG A 174 -2.17 -7.06 -1.58
N ALA A 175 -0.98 -7.64 -1.72
CA ALA A 175 -0.62 -9.00 -1.32
C ALA A 175 -0.08 -9.08 0.13
N GLY A 176 -0.07 -7.97 0.88
CA GLY A 176 0.33 -7.93 2.29
C GLY A 176 1.84 -8.00 2.54
N ARG A 177 2.67 -7.83 1.51
CA ARG A 177 4.14 -7.85 1.60
C ARG A 177 4.71 -6.43 1.65
N THR A 178 4.58 -5.80 2.82
CA THR A 178 5.04 -4.42 3.06
C THR A 178 6.54 -4.24 2.83
N ASP A 179 7.34 -5.23 3.22
CA ASP A 179 8.79 -5.27 2.98
C ASP A 179 9.14 -5.14 1.49
N LEU A 180 8.46 -5.92 0.64
CA LEU A 180 8.68 -5.87 -0.81
C LEU A 180 8.06 -4.62 -1.43
N SER A 181 6.94 -4.12 -0.88
CA SER A 181 6.34 -2.85 -1.30
C SER A 181 7.30 -1.67 -1.11
N LEU A 182 8.00 -1.62 0.03
CA LEU A 182 9.05 -0.63 0.31
C LEU A 182 10.25 -0.78 -0.62
N LEU A 183 10.73 -2.01 -0.82
CA LEU A 183 11.84 -2.29 -1.72
C LEU A 183 11.59 -1.76 -3.14
N VAL A 184 10.43 -2.10 -3.72
CA VAL A 184 10.11 -1.67 -5.09
C VAL A 184 9.76 -0.19 -5.15
N ALA A 185 9.24 0.43 -4.08
CA ALA A 185 9.06 1.88 -4.01
C ALA A 185 10.40 2.63 -4.13
N ASP A 186 11.45 2.19 -3.40
CA ASP A 186 12.79 2.81 -3.52
C ASP A 186 13.38 2.60 -4.91
N ARG A 187 13.26 1.39 -5.49
CA ARG A 187 13.70 1.13 -6.87
C ARG A 187 12.97 2.00 -7.88
N GLY A 188 11.65 2.17 -7.73
CA GLY A 188 10.83 3.04 -8.58
C GLY A 188 11.23 4.51 -8.49
N ARG A 189 11.53 5.00 -7.29
CA ARG A 189 12.05 6.36 -7.07
C ARG A 189 13.39 6.58 -7.77
N LYS A 190 14.36 5.66 -7.57
CA LYS A 190 15.66 5.74 -8.23
C LYS A 190 15.55 5.71 -9.76
N ALA A 191 14.66 4.88 -10.30
CA ALA A 191 14.41 4.82 -11.73
C ALA A 191 13.77 6.12 -12.26
N ALA A 192 12.81 6.70 -11.53
CA ALA A 192 12.20 7.98 -11.88
C ALA A 192 13.21 9.14 -11.87
N GLU A 193 14.08 9.19 -10.87
CA GLU A 193 15.17 10.17 -10.78
C GLU A 193 16.17 9.99 -11.94
N ALA A 194 16.58 8.75 -12.24
CA ALA A 194 17.49 8.45 -13.34
C ALA A 194 16.88 8.72 -14.73
N ALA A 195 15.55 8.63 -14.86
CA ALA A 195 14.83 9.02 -16.07
C ALA A 195 14.79 10.55 -16.29
N ASP A 196 15.05 11.33 -15.23
CA ASP A 196 14.87 12.79 -15.18
C ASP A 196 13.48 13.21 -15.72
N ASP A 197 12.45 12.53 -15.23
CA ASP A 197 11.07 12.71 -15.66
C ASP A 197 10.22 13.26 -14.51
N PRO A 198 9.85 14.57 -14.54
CA PRO A 198 9.12 15.21 -13.46
C PRO A 198 7.80 14.52 -13.08
N ILE A 199 7.09 13.94 -14.06
CA ILE A 199 5.81 13.26 -13.81
C ILE A 199 6.04 11.98 -13.01
N ARG A 200 7.08 11.20 -13.37
CA ARG A 200 7.42 9.96 -12.66
C ARG A 200 8.05 10.21 -11.30
N ILE A 201 8.83 11.28 -11.16
CA ILE A 201 9.35 11.72 -9.86
C ILE A 201 8.18 12.06 -8.93
N ALA A 202 7.20 12.84 -9.41
CA ALA A 202 5.99 13.14 -8.68
C ALA A 202 5.16 11.88 -8.35
N ALA A 203 5.05 10.92 -9.27
CA ALA A 203 4.41 9.63 -9.00
C ALA A 203 5.15 8.81 -7.92
N ALA A 204 6.48 8.86 -7.89
CA ALA A 204 7.29 8.20 -6.87
C ALA A 204 7.05 8.83 -5.48
N THR A 205 6.99 10.16 -5.39
CA THR A 205 6.68 10.87 -4.13
C THR A 205 5.26 10.59 -3.66
N TRP A 206 4.29 10.51 -4.59
CA TRP A 206 2.92 10.10 -4.26
C TRP A 206 2.89 8.70 -3.64
N ASN A 207 3.60 7.74 -4.25
CA ASN A 207 3.69 6.38 -3.74
C ASN A 207 4.33 6.31 -2.35
N LEU A 208 5.37 7.09 -2.09
CA LEU A 208 6.03 7.16 -0.79
C LEU A 208 5.12 7.81 0.26
N GLY A 209 4.41 8.90 -0.08
CA GLY A 209 3.42 9.52 0.81
C GLY A 209 2.35 8.52 1.28
N HIS A 210 1.83 7.67 0.38
CA HIS A 210 0.87 6.62 0.76
C HIS A 210 1.46 5.50 1.62
N ILE A 211 2.77 5.26 1.54
CA ILE A 211 3.43 4.32 2.45
C ILE A 211 3.51 4.93 3.85
N LEU A 212 3.94 6.20 3.94
CA LEU A 212 4.09 6.95 5.20
C LEU A 212 2.76 7.15 5.92
N LEU A 213 1.69 7.48 5.18
CA LEU A 213 0.33 7.50 5.73
C LEU A 213 -0.10 6.13 6.29
N GLY A 214 0.38 5.04 5.68
CA GLY A 214 0.11 3.68 6.16
C GLY A 214 0.87 3.30 7.43
N THR A 215 1.92 4.06 7.78
CA THR A 215 2.76 3.85 8.97
C THR A 215 2.55 4.90 10.07
N ASP A 216 1.50 5.72 9.96
CA ASP A 216 1.14 6.78 10.92
C ASP A 216 2.16 7.94 10.98
N GLU A 217 2.78 8.26 9.84
CA GLU A 217 3.74 9.38 9.65
C GLU A 217 3.18 10.44 8.69
N PRO A 218 2.14 11.20 9.08
CA PRO A 218 1.47 12.16 8.18
C PRO A 218 2.32 13.40 7.86
N GLU A 219 3.09 13.92 8.81
CA GLU A 219 3.91 15.11 8.58
C GLU A 219 5.00 14.82 7.53
N GLU A 220 5.66 13.68 7.64
CA GLU A 220 6.64 13.19 6.68
C GLU A 220 6.01 12.92 5.31
N ALA A 221 4.78 12.40 5.28
CA ALA A 221 4.03 12.19 4.04
C ALA A 221 3.77 13.52 3.31
N ALA A 222 3.40 14.57 4.04
CA ALA A 222 3.20 15.90 3.49
C ALA A 222 4.51 16.48 2.94
N ASP A 223 5.61 16.41 3.70
CA ASP A 223 6.92 16.92 3.31
C ASP A 223 7.44 16.28 2.03
N VAL A 224 7.33 14.94 1.91
CA VAL A 224 7.75 14.21 0.71
C VAL A 224 6.97 14.65 -0.52
N VAL A 225 5.65 14.83 -0.37
CA VAL A 225 4.76 15.16 -1.46
C VAL A 225 4.90 16.62 -1.90
N LEU A 226 5.15 17.54 -0.97
CA LEU A 226 5.46 18.94 -1.27
C LEU A 226 6.72 19.08 -2.14
N ARG A 227 7.79 18.32 -1.83
CA ARG A 227 8.99 18.27 -2.69
C ARG A 227 8.68 17.74 -4.10
N GLY A 228 7.74 16.81 -4.20
CA GLY A 228 7.24 16.31 -5.48
C GLY A 228 6.52 17.39 -6.30
N LEU A 229 5.68 18.21 -5.66
CA LEU A 229 5.00 19.34 -6.27
C LEU A 229 6.00 20.40 -6.75
N ASP A 230 6.99 20.76 -5.92
CA ASP A 230 8.04 21.72 -6.29
C ASP A 230 8.82 21.28 -7.53
N ARG A 231 9.12 19.97 -7.63
CA ARG A 231 9.85 19.41 -8.77
C ARG A 231 9.00 19.29 -10.03
N LEU A 232 7.70 19.03 -9.88
CA LEU A 232 6.75 19.01 -10.98
C LEU A 232 6.56 20.42 -11.59
N GLY A 233 6.61 21.45 -10.74
CA GLY A 233 6.42 22.84 -11.14
C GLY A 233 4.99 23.13 -11.63
N GLU A 234 4.84 24.17 -12.44
CA GLU A 234 3.53 24.54 -13.01
C GLU A 234 3.08 23.47 -14.03
N PRO A 235 1.94 22.79 -13.80
CA PRO A 235 1.52 21.68 -14.65
C PRO A 235 1.06 22.19 -16.01
N ARG A 236 1.70 21.71 -17.08
CA ARG A 236 1.40 22.08 -18.48
C ARG A 236 0.71 20.99 -19.29
N THR A 237 0.54 19.81 -18.71
CA THR A 237 -0.10 18.65 -19.35
C THR A 237 -1.24 18.14 -18.48
N VAL A 238 -2.16 17.39 -19.08
CA VAL A 238 -3.25 16.72 -18.36
C VAL A 238 -2.68 15.77 -17.30
N GLU A 239 -1.62 15.03 -17.64
CA GLU A 239 -0.91 14.12 -16.73
C GLU A 239 -0.29 14.86 -15.54
N ALA A 240 0.41 15.97 -15.79
CA ALA A 240 1.00 16.79 -14.73
C ALA A 240 -0.09 17.39 -13.83
N THR A 241 -1.21 17.84 -14.40
CA THR A 241 -2.35 18.37 -13.64
C THR A 241 -2.97 17.29 -12.74
N ALA A 242 -3.18 16.09 -13.29
CA ALA A 242 -3.70 14.96 -12.53
C ALA A 242 -2.76 14.56 -11.39
N MET A 243 -1.45 14.57 -11.63
CA MET A 243 -0.44 14.27 -10.62
C MET A 243 -0.38 15.35 -9.53
N ALA A 244 -0.42 16.63 -9.88
CA ALA A 244 -0.49 17.72 -8.90
C ALA A 244 -1.69 17.55 -7.96
N GLY A 245 -2.89 17.32 -8.49
CA GLY A 245 -4.08 17.07 -7.67
C GLY A 245 -4.02 15.76 -6.87
N ALA A 246 -3.28 14.75 -7.33
CA ALA A 246 -3.01 13.53 -6.56
C ALA A 246 -2.14 13.78 -5.34
N LEU A 247 -1.09 14.61 -5.51
CA LEU A 247 -0.18 15.04 -4.46
C LEU A 247 -0.90 15.92 -3.43
N GLU A 248 -1.67 16.92 -3.87
CA GLU A 248 -2.43 17.80 -2.97
C GLU A 248 -3.38 17.03 -2.03
N ARG A 249 -4.01 15.96 -2.51
CA ARG A 249 -4.87 15.09 -1.69
C ARG A 249 -4.11 14.40 -0.54
N VAL A 250 -2.85 14.05 -0.74
CA VAL A 250 -2.01 13.48 0.33
C VAL A 250 -1.73 14.54 1.40
N CYS A 251 -1.42 15.77 1.00
CA CYS A 251 -1.23 16.89 1.94
C CYS A 251 -2.51 17.16 2.76
N GLN A 252 -3.69 17.13 2.14
CA GLN A 252 -4.97 17.32 2.83
C GLN A 252 -5.26 16.21 3.86
N THR A 253 -4.91 14.97 3.52
CA THR A 253 -5.08 13.81 4.42
C THR A 253 -4.11 13.86 5.61
N SER A 254 -3.00 14.57 5.46
CA SER A 254 -1.93 14.70 6.45
C SER A 254 -2.12 15.87 7.42
N GLY A 255 -3.08 16.77 7.15
CA GLY A 255 -3.44 17.88 8.05
C GLY A 255 -4.35 17.45 9.21
N PRO A 256 -4.56 18.31 10.23
CA PRO A 256 -5.46 17.99 11.34
C PRO A 256 -6.87 17.67 10.82
N VAL A 257 -7.31 16.45 11.11
CA VAL A 257 -8.49 15.78 10.55
C VAL A 257 -9.73 16.67 10.57
N SER A 258 -10.23 17.03 9.39
CA SER A 258 -11.67 17.20 9.17
C SER A 258 -12.14 16.19 8.15
N LEU A 259 -13.12 15.39 8.58
CA LEU A 259 -13.72 14.25 7.92
C LEU A 259 -14.26 14.56 6.52
N SER A 260 -13.80 13.82 5.51
CA SER A 260 -14.70 13.20 4.52
C SER A 260 -14.00 12.06 3.78
N VAL A 261 -14.62 10.89 3.85
CA VAL A 261 -14.24 9.65 3.15
C VAL A 261 -14.22 9.88 1.64
N VAL A 262 -13.09 9.63 0.97
CA VAL A 262 -13.03 9.46 -0.49
C VAL A 262 -12.28 8.18 -0.82
N THR A 263 -12.93 7.33 -1.59
CA THR A 263 -12.53 5.98 -2.00
C THR A 263 -11.36 5.99 -3.00
N GLU A 264 -10.38 5.10 -2.80
CA GLU A 264 -9.32 4.76 -3.77
C GLU A 264 -9.93 4.35 -5.12
N GLY A 265 -9.93 5.25 -6.10
CA GLY A 265 -10.51 5.01 -7.43
C GLY A 265 -9.90 5.83 -8.58
N ASP A 266 -9.57 7.11 -8.39
CA ASP A 266 -9.37 8.04 -9.53
C ASP A 266 -8.02 8.78 -9.53
N VAL A 267 -6.89 8.07 -9.57
CA VAL A 267 -5.56 8.71 -9.72
C VAL A 267 -4.75 8.23 -10.92
N ILE A 268 -5.18 7.19 -11.64
CA ILE A 268 -4.47 6.72 -12.85
C ILE A 268 -5.45 6.62 -14.03
N GLN A 269 -6.11 7.73 -14.34
CA GLN A 269 -6.81 7.94 -15.61
C GLN A 269 -6.52 9.36 -16.12
N GLY A 270 -5.38 9.50 -16.77
CA GLY A 270 -5.01 10.70 -17.51
C GLY A 270 -3.78 10.37 -18.33
N GLY A 271 -3.97 9.97 -19.59
CA GLY A 271 -2.86 9.63 -20.48
C GLY A 271 -3.14 8.41 -21.36
N CYS A 272 -4.23 8.43 -22.14
CA CYS A 272 -4.36 7.76 -23.44
C CYS A 272 -5.83 7.84 -23.90
N GLY A 273 -6.17 8.89 -24.62
CA GLY A 273 -7.48 9.04 -25.24
C GLY A 273 -7.49 10.13 -26.31
N GLY A 274 -7.25 9.74 -27.56
CA GLY A 274 -7.79 10.41 -28.74
C GLY A 274 -6.88 11.40 -29.46
N VAL A 275 -6.29 10.95 -30.57
CA VAL A 275 -6.31 11.73 -31.81
C VAL A 275 -6.72 10.78 -32.94
N GLY A 276 -8.01 10.80 -33.25
CA GLY A 276 -8.51 10.41 -34.56
C GLY A 276 -8.70 11.67 -35.39
N GLY A 277 -8.06 11.69 -36.55
CA GLY A 277 -8.12 12.73 -37.58
C GLY A 277 -7.33 12.24 -38.77
#